data_AF-X1LL79-F1
#
_entry.id   AF-X1LL79-F1
#
_cell.length_a   1.000
_cell.length_b   1.000
_cell.length_c   1.000
_cell.angle_alpha   90.00
_cell.angle_beta   90.00
_cell.angle_gamma   90.00
#
_symmetry.space_group_name_H-M   'P 1'
#
loop_
_entity.id
_entity.type
_entity.pdbx_description
1 polymer ?
#
loop_
_entity_poly.entity_id
_entity_poly.type
_entity_poly.pdbx_seq_one_letter_code
_entity_poly.pdbx_strand_id
1 'polypeptide(L)'
;MAGKSVPFWLYYITGIGYIYTRKRRNRNYQMYIWRCSGKGATQLIENIYDYLVQKKPEAEIFLKFRKNVEKTKTRKIKLSKETINERFRLVNSLKEARYA
;
A
#
# COMPACT_ATOMS: atom_id res chain seq x y z
N MET A 1 20.73 13.64 -18.86
CA MET A 1 20.61 13.07 -17.50
C MET A 1 20.36 14.22 -16.54
N ALA A 2 19.23 14.25 -15.84
CA ALA A 2 18.95 15.24 -14.79
C ALA A 2 18.39 14.49 -13.59
N GLY A 3 19.30 13.95 -12.78
CA GLY A 3 18.99 13.26 -11.53
C GLY A 3 18.47 14.28 -10.53
N LYS A 4 17.15 14.46 -10.47
CA LYS A 4 16.51 15.19 -9.38
C LYS A 4 16.57 14.28 -8.16
N SER A 5 17.47 14.60 -7.24
CA SER A 5 17.59 14.00 -5.91
C SER A 5 16.25 14.15 -5.18
N VAL A 6 15.47 13.09 -5.32
CA VAL A 6 14.40 12.72 -4.42
C VAL A 6 14.90 12.79 -2.97
N PRO A 7 14.08 13.21 -1.97
CA PRO A 7 14.50 13.19 -0.58
C PRO A 7 14.89 11.76 -0.14
N PHE A 8 16.19 11.49 -0.15
CA PHE A 8 16.82 10.21 0.15
C PHE A 8 16.53 9.74 1.59
N TRP A 9 16.22 10.69 2.47
CA TRP A 9 15.99 10.46 3.89
C TRP A 9 14.83 9.49 4.16
N LEU A 10 13.76 9.49 3.36
CA LEU A 10 12.61 8.62 3.65
C LEU A 10 12.94 7.15 3.39
N TYR A 11 13.76 6.86 2.37
CA TYR A 11 14.31 5.53 2.15
C TYR A 11 15.31 5.15 3.25
N TYR A 12 16.13 6.09 3.70
CA TYR A 12 17.08 5.85 4.80
C TYR A 12 16.37 5.46 6.11
N ILE A 13 15.24 6.11 6.43
CA ILE A 13 14.46 5.81 7.64
C ILE A 13 13.67 4.51 7.50
N THR A 14 13.02 4.30 6.36
CA THR A 14 12.06 3.19 6.20
C THR A 14 12.67 1.93 5.60
N GLY A 15 13.83 2.02 4.96
CA GLY A 15 14.47 0.93 4.22
C GLY A 15 13.70 0.46 2.98
N ILE A 16 12.57 1.08 2.64
CA ILE A 16 11.63 0.60 1.61
C ILE A 16 11.08 1.73 0.74
N GLY A 17 10.50 1.32 -0.40
CA GLY A 17 9.79 2.21 -1.31
C GLY A 17 10.71 3.07 -2.18
N TYR A 18 10.08 3.94 -2.97
CA TYR A 18 10.74 4.86 -3.89
C TYR A 18 9.86 6.11 -4.07
N ILE A 19 10.43 7.21 -4.56
CA ILE A 19 9.67 8.43 -4.84
C ILE A 19 9.48 8.58 -6.33
N TYR A 20 8.23 8.81 -6.69
CA TYR A 20 7.77 9.08 -8.03
C TYR A 20 7.42 10.57 -8.17
N THR A 21 7.97 11.22 -9.19
CA THR A 21 7.66 12.61 -9.50
C THR A 21 6.54 12.70 -10.52
N ARG A 22 5.49 13.47 -10.23
CA ARG A 22 4.39 13.74 -11.17
C ARG A 22 4.23 15.24 -11.38
N LYS A 23 4.38 15.70 -12.62
CA LYS A 23 3.93 17.04 -13.02
C LYS A 23 2.41 17.01 -13.21
N ARG A 24 1.68 17.91 -12.56
CA ARG A 24 0.25 18.11 -12.85
C ARG A 24 0.11 19.04 -14.06
N ARG A 25 -0.71 18.65 -15.05
CA ARG A 25 -0.88 19.41 -16.31
C ARG A 25 -1.39 20.84 -16.14
N ASN A 26 -2.20 21.11 -15.10
CA ASN A 26 -2.93 22.40 -14.98
C ASN A 26 -2.42 23.34 -13.87
N ARG A 27 -1.42 22.94 -13.10
CA ARG A 27 -0.87 23.79 -12.02
C ARG A 27 0.62 23.55 -12.02
N ASN A 28 1.43 24.61 -12.15
CA ASN A 28 2.90 24.58 -12.25
C ASN A 28 3.62 24.06 -10.98
N TYR A 29 3.13 22.96 -10.40
CA TYR A 29 3.67 22.32 -9.21
C TYR A 29 4.15 20.91 -9.56
N GLN A 30 5.33 20.58 -9.03
CA GLN A 30 5.88 19.24 -9.07
C GLN A 30 5.46 18.49 -7.80
N MET A 31 4.71 17.39 -7.94
CA MET A 31 4.38 16.52 -6.81
C MET A 31 5.42 15.41 -6.69
N TYR A 32 5.83 15.14 -5.46
CA TYR A 32 6.67 14.00 -5.08
C TYR A 32 5.80 13.01 -4.30
N ILE A 33 5.67 11.79 -4.80
CA ILE A 33 4.83 10.75 -4.20
C ILE A 33 5.75 9.61 -3.77
N TRP A 34 5.84 9.35 -2.47
CA TRP A 34 6.47 8.14 -1.99
C TRP A 34 5.53 6.94 -2.19
N ARG A 35 6.07 5.85 -2.73
CA ARG A 35 5.36 4.60 -2.98
C ARG A 35 6.13 3.44 -2.40
N CYS A 36 5.43 2.58 -1.67
CA CYS A 36 5.91 1.27 -1.25
C CYS A 36 4.86 0.22 -1.63
N SER A 37 5.29 -1.03 -1.82
CA SER A 37 4.41 -2.12 -2.23
C SER A 37 4.88 -3.47 -1.68
N GLY A 38 4.03 -4.49 -1.78
CA GLY A 38 4.37 -5.86 -1.41
C GLY A 38 4.65 -6.05 0.09
N LYS A 39 5.66 -6.86 0.41
CA LYS A 39 6.00 -7.25 1.79
C LYS A 39 6.44 -6.04 2.63
N GLY A 40 7.27 -5.15 2.07
CA GLY A 40 7.74 -3.95 2.77
C GLY A 40 6.59 -3.03 3.21
N ALA A 41 5.60 -2.81 2.33
CA ALA A 41 4.41 -2.05 2.70
C ALA A 41 3.58 -2.72 3.82
N THR A 42 3.53 -4.05 3.83
CA THR A 42 2.83 -4.82 4.87
C THR A 42 3.51 -4.61 6.23
N GLN A 43 4.82 -4.82 6.29
CA GLN A 43 5.60 -4.66 7.51
C GLN A 43 5.54 -3.22 8.04
N LEU A 44 5.60 -2.22 7.16
CA LEU A 44 5.45 -0.83 7.58
C LEU A 44 4.08 -0.58 8.22
N ILE A 45 3.00 -1.05 7.57
CA ILE A 45 1.63 -0.86 8.09
C ILE A 45 1.48 -1.56 9.44
N GLU A 46 2.03 -2.77 9.61
CA GLU A 46 2.04 -3.48 10.89
C GLU A 46 2.77 -2.68 11.98
N ASN A 47 3.94 -2.11 11.68
CA ASN A 47 4.73 -1.35 12.64
C ASN A 47 4.08 -0.04 13.09
N ILE A 48 3.33 0.62 12.20
CA ILE A 48 2.67 1.90 12.51
C ILE A 48 1.21 1.73 12.95
N TYR A 49 0.69 0.50 12.92
CA TYR A 49 -0.74 0.21 13.04
C TYR A 49 -1.39 0.82 14.28
N ASP A 50 -0.73 0.69 15.44
CA ASP A 50 -1.25 1.17 16.72
C ASP A 50 -1.30 2.70 16.80
N TYR A 51 -0.52 3.40 15.97
CA TYR A 51 -0.51 4.85 15.87
C TYR A 51 -1.53 5.38 14.86
N LEU A 52 -2.19 4.52 14.09
CA LEU A 52 -3.21 4.95 13.13
C LEU A 52 -4.52 5.24 13.86
N VAL A 53 -5.07 6.42 13.61
CA VAL A 53 -6.42 6.81 14.08
C VAL A 53 -7.37 6.81 12.89
N GLN A 54 -7.21 7.76 11.97
CA GLN A 54 -8.11 7.91 10.82
C GLN A 54 -7.96 6.80 9.78
N LYS A 55 -6.74 6.29 9.58
CA LYS A 55 -6.42 5.27 8.56
C LYS A 55 -6.40 3.84 9.08
N LYS A 56 -6.85 3.64 10.31
CA LYS A 56 -6.90 2.33 10.95
C LYS A 56 -7.85 1.36 10.23
N PRO A 57 -9.08 1.76 9.82
CA PRO A 57 -9.97 0.87 9.09
C PRO A 57 -9.38 0.37 7.77
N GLU A 58 -8.75 1.24 6.98
CA GLU A 58 -8.12 0.83 5.73
C GLU A 58 -6.90 -0.07 5.97
N ALA A 59 -6.12 0.20 7.02
CA ALA A 59 -4.99 -0.65 7.41
C ALA A 59 -5.45 -2.06 7.79
N GLU A 60 -6.54 -2.20 8.55
CA GLU A 60 -7.11 -3.51 8.89
C GLU A 60 -7.51 -4.32 7.66
N ILE A 61 -8.24 -3.68 6.73
CA ILE A 61 -8.70 -4.31 5.50
C ILE A 61 -7.49 -4.74 4.65
N PHE A 62 -6.48 -3.87 4.55
CA PHE A 62 -5.24 -4.16 3.84
C PHE A 62 -4.52 -5.38 4.43
N LEU A 63 -4.35 -5.44 5.75
CA LEU A 63 -3.67 -6.57 6.42
C LEU A 63 -4.44 -7.88 6.25
N LYS A 64 -5.79 -7.85 6.32
CA LYS A 64 -6.64 -9.01 6.02
C LYS A 64 -6.43 -9.50 4.58
N PHE A 65 -6.42 -8.58 3.61
CA PHE A 65 -6.16 -8.91 2.21
C PHE A 65 -4.77 -9.53 2.00
N ARG A 66 -3.73 -8.95 2.62
CA ARG A 66 -2.35 -9.47 2.51
C ARG A 66 -2.20 -10.88 3.07
N LYS A 67 -2.78 -11.16 4.25
CA LYS A 67 -2.80 -12.51 4.83
C LYS A 67 -3.47 -13.53 3.91
N ASN A 68 -4.57 -13.16 3.25
CA ASN A 68 -5.25 -14.01 2.27
C ASN A 68 -4.36 -14.31 1.05
N VAL A 69 -3.66 -13.30 0.54
CA VAL A 69 -2.71 -13.44 -0.59
C VAL A 69 -1.53 -14.34 -0.24
N GLU A 70 -0.91 -14.15 0.93
CA GLU A 70 0.26 -14.91 1.35
C GLU A 70 -0.07 -16.40 1.59
N LYS A 71 -1.21 -16.70 2.23
CA LYS A 71 -1.69 -18.08 2.43
C LYS A 71 -1.76 -18.87 1.12
N THR A 72 -2.28 -18.26 0.05
CA THR A 72 -2.36 -18.92 -1.27
C THR A 72 -1.00 -19.06 -1.97
N LYS A 73 -0.09 -18.08 -1.79
CA LYS A 73 1.23 -18.11 -2.42
C LYS A 73 2.10 -19.21 -1.82
N THR A 74 2.10 -19.36 -0.50
CA THR A 74 2.88 -20.38 0.22
C THR A 74 2.46 -21.80 -0.17
N ARG A 75 1.16 -22.03 -0.37
CA ARG A 75 0.64 -23.37 -0.67
C ARG A 75 0.64 -23.73 -2.17
N LYS A 76 1.03 -22.81 -3.07
CA LYS A 76 0.86 -22.93 -4.54
C LYS A 76 -0.54 -23.42 -4.94
N ILE A 77 -1.57 -23.03 -4.18
CA ILE A 77 -2.95 -23.50 -4.39
C ILE A 77 -3.60 -22.71 -5.51
N LYS A 78 -4.28 -23.42 -6.43
CA LYS A 78 -5.22 -22.81 -7.36
C LYS A 78 -6.32 -22.12 -6.55
N LEU A 79 -6.48 -20.81 -6.72
CA LEU A 79 -7.45 -20.05 -5.95
C LEU A 79 -8.87 -20.60 -6.12
N SER A 80 -9.56 -20.82 -5.01
CA SER A 80 -10.99 -21.14 -5.03
C SER A 80 -11.80 -19.89 -5.41
N LYS A 81 -13.00 -20.11 -5.97
CA LYS A 81 -13.95 -19.02 -6.26
C LYS A 81 -14.28 -18.20 -5.01
N GLU A 82 -14.38 -18.87 -3.86
CA GLU A 82 -14.64 -18.23 -2.57
C GLU A 82 -13.51 -17.27 -2.17
N THR A 83 -12.25 -17.69 -2.28
CA THR A 83 -11.09 -16.83 -1.98
C THR A 83 -11.04 -15.61 -2.92
N ILE A 84 -11.38 -15.80 -4.20
CA ILE A 84 -11.46 -14.70 -5.17
C ILE A 84 -12.54 -13.70 -4.76
N ASN A 85 -13.75 -14.19 -4.44
CA ASN A 85 -14.86 -13.33 -4.02
C ASN A 85 -14.55 -12.59 -2.71
N GLU A 86 -13.88 -13.24 -1.76
CA GLU A 86 -13.43 -12.61 -0.52
C GLU A 86 -12.44 -11.46 -0.80
N ARG A 87 -11.48 -11.66 -1.71
CA ARG A 87 -10.57 -10.59 -2.13
C ARG A 87 -11.30 -9.42 -2.78
N PHE A 88 -12.28 -9.69 -3.63
CA PHE A 88 -13.09 -8.63 -4.24
C PHE A 88 -13.87 -7.84 -3.19
N ARG A 89 -14.47 -8.52 -2.19
CA ARG A 89 -15.15 -7.86 -1.08
C ARG A 89 -14.20 -6.94 -0.31
N LEU A 90 -13.01 -7.43 0.07
CA LEU A 90 -12.01 -6.63 0.78
C LEU A 90 -11.57 -5.39 -0.03
N VAL A 91 -11.38 -5.53 -1.35
CA VAL A 91 -11.04 -4.40 -2.22
C VAL A 91 -12.18 -3.37 -2.27
N ASN A 92 -13.43 -3.81 -2.29
CA ASN A 92 -14.58 -2.90 -2.26
C ASN A 92 -14.72 -2.20 -0.91
N SER A 93 -14.60 -2.91 0.21
CA SER A 93 -14.60 -2.31 1.54
C SER A 93 -13.48 -1.27 1.72
N LEU A 94 -12.31 -1.50 1.11
CA LEU A 94 -11.21 -0.52 1.12
C LEU A 94 -11.57 0.77 0.36
N LYS A 95 -12.37 0.67 -0.72
CA LYS A 95 -12.86 1.86 -1.42
C LYS A 95 -13.86 2.62 -0.56
N GLU A 96 -14.78 1.92 0.10
CA GLU A 96 -15.80 2.52 0.96
C GLU A 96 -15.16 3.23 2.16
N ALA A 97 -14.25 2.56 2.87
CA ALA A 97 -13.54 3.11 4.02
C ALA A 97 -12.70 4.37 3.68
N ARG A 98 -12.30 4.53 2.42
CA ARG A 98 -11.55 5.71 1.97
C ARG A 98 -12.40 6.98 1.91
N TYR A 99 -13.72 6.83 1.80
CA TYR A 99 -14.68 7.93 1.61
C TYR A 99 -15.70 8.07 2.76
N ALA A 100 -15.58 7.24 3.80
CA ALA A 100 -16.34 7.36 5.05
C ALA A 100 -15.67 8.37 5.98
#